data_AF-A0A3B3IMH4-F1
#
_entry.id   AF-A0A3B3IMH4-F1
#
_cell.length_a   1.000
_cell.length_b   1.000
_cell.length_c   1.000
_cell.angle_alpha   90.00
_cell.angle_beta   90.00
_cell.angle_gamma   90.00
#
_symmetry.space_group_name_H-M   'P 1'
#
loop_
_entity.id
_entity.type
_entity.pdbx_description
1 polymer ?
#
loop_
_entity_poly.entity_id
_entity_poly.type
_entity_poly.pdbx_seq_one_letter_code
_entity_poly.pdbx_strand_id
1 'polypeptide(L)'
;MAANASPLRSSFRICSPFSVSYHCCRAALRLHRKHDSPRRHFQQSAIRHAAVVISGTELARKLHREIQRDVEELVSQGNVRPHLGVVSVGDDPASRTYVRNKTRAASILGISSDTVVLPSSVSQEKLLELIDKMNRDWKVSGLLVQLPLPEHINERAVCNAIAPEKDVDGFHIVNIGKLCLDQRSMIPATPAAVWEIIKRAGIETAGKNVLVAGRSKNVGMPIAMLLHSDGNHERPGGDATVTIAHRRTPRERLKELTNLADIIVAAAGVPGLITADMVKEGAAVIDVGINRIQDPKTGKVRLIGDVDFEGVKEKAGFITPVPGGVGPMTVAMLMKNTVIAARNALMH
;
A
#
# COMPACT_ATOMS: atom_id res chain seq x y z
N MET A 1 -35.12 -20.32 -16.88
CA MET A 1 -34.73 -19.16 -17.71
C MET A 1 -33.25 -18.94 -17.52
N ALA A 2 -32.45 -19.38 -18.50
CA ALA A 2 -31.00 -19.28 -18.47
C ALA A 2 -30.59 -17.83 -18.77
N ALA A 3 -29.83 -17.22 -17.86
CA ALA A 3 -29.25 -15.90 -18.09
C ALA A 3 -28.00 -16.07 -18.96
N ASN A 4 -28.06 -15.52 -20.17
CA ASN A 4 -26.93 -15.38 -21.09
C ASN A 4 -25.80 -14.58 -20.41
N ALA A 5 -24.68 -15.25 -20.14
CA ALA A 5 -23.43 -14.59 -19.81
C ALA A 5 -22.91 -13.89 -21.09
N SER A 6 -22.92 -12.56 -21.08
CA SER A 6 -22.22 -11.76 -22.10
C SER A 6 -20.72 -11.98 -21.93
N PRO A 7 -19.94 -12.22 -22.99
CA PRO A 7 -18.51 -12.42 -22.86
C PRO A 7 -17.83 -11.06 -22.69
N LEU A 8 -17.48 -10.70 -21.45
CA LEU A 8 -16.41 -9.75 -21.20
C LEU A 8 -15.15 -10.33 -21.84
N ARG A 9 -14.74 -9.80 -22.99
CA ARG A 9 -13.51 -10.18 -23.68
C ARG A 9 -12.33 -9.80 -22.78
N SER A 10 -11.85 -10.70 -21.93
CA SER A 10 -10.46 -10.64 -21.47
C SER A 10 -9.60 -11.13 -22.64
N SER A 11 -8.97 -10.20 -23.35
CA SER A 11 -8.00 -10.55 -24.38
C SER A 11 -6.70 -11.00 -23.72
N PHE A 12 -6.68 -12.23 -23.21
CA PHE A 12 -5.44 -12.95 -22.91
C PHE A 12 -4.73 -13.27 -24.24
N ARG A 13 -3.92 -12.33 -24.74
CA ARG A 13 -2.96 -12.64 -25.82
C ARG A 13 -1.66 -13.10 -25.19
N ILE A 14 -1.54 -14.41 -25.00
CA ILE A 14 -0.24 -15.05 -24.77
C ILE A 14 0.52 -14.93 -26.10
N CYS A 15 1.64 -14.21 -26.12
CA CYS A 15 2.54 -14.22 -27.29
C CYS A 15 3.04 -15.65 -27.50
N SER A 16 2.51 -16.34 -28.52
CA SER A 16 3.07 -17.58 -29.04
C SER A 16 4.26 -17.26 -29.95
N PRO A 17 5.32 -18.07 -29.94
CA PRO A 17 6.39 -17.93 -30.93
C PRO A 17 5.87 -18.44 -32.28
N PHE A 18 5.89 -17.57 -33.28
CA PHE A 18 5.60 -17.94 -34.67
C PHE A 18 6.58 -19.01 -35.15
N SER A 19 6.02 -20.10 -35.67
CA SER A 19 6.71 -21.13 -36.43
C SER A 19 7.11 -20.60 -37.80
N VAL A 20 8.36 -20.82 -38.19
CA VAL A 20 8.81 -20.69 -39.59
C VAL A 20 9.39 -22.03 -40.02
N SER A 21 8.73 -22.64 -41.00
CA SER A 21 9.11 -23.92 -41.61
C SER A 21 10.25 -23.75 -42.62
N TYR A 22 11.18 -24.71 -42.53
CA TYR A 22 12.19 -25.22 -43.47
C TYR A 22 12.27 -24.66 -44.90
N HIS A 23 13.50 -24.29 -45.28
CA HIS A 23 14.04 -24.56 -46.62
C HIS A 23 15.38 -25.28 -46.51
N CYS A 24 15.48 -26.39 -47.24
CA CYS A 24 16.61 -27.30 -47.31
C CYS A 24 17.45 -26.95 -48.55
N CYS A 25 18.75 -26.70 -48.38
CA CYS A 25 19.73 -26.79 -49.46
C CYS A 25 21.05 -27.36 -48.92
N ARG A 26 21.45 -28.51 -49.47
CA ARG A 26 22.77 -29.14 -49.30
C ARG A 26 23.85 -28.30 -50.00
N ALA A 27 25.04 -28.20 -49.42
CA ALA A 27 26.30 -28.54 -50.11
C ALA A 27 27.56 -28.42 -49.22
N ALA A 28 28.42 -29.44 -49.38
CA ALA A 28 29.89 -29.46 -49.32
C ALA A 28 30.65 -29.28 -47.98
N LEU A 29 31.24 -30.42 -47.59
CA LEU A 29 32.41 -30.61 -46.72
C LEU A 29 33.59 -29.69 -47.04
N ARG A 30 34.19 -29.08 -46.00
CA ARG A 30 35.64 -28.82 -45.91
C ARG A 30 36.11 -29.01 -44.46
N LEU A 31 37.01 -29.97 -44.28
CA LEU A 31 37.89 -30.12 -43.11
C LEU A 31 38.76 -28.86 -42.98
N HIS A 32 38.93 -28.30 -41.77
CA HIS A 32 40.25 -27.85 -41.27
C HIS A 32 40.23 -27.44 -39.78
N ARG A 33 41.23 -27.99 -39.07
CA ARG A 33 42.00 -27.50 -37.91
C ARG A 33 41.29 -27.09 -36.60
N LYS A 34 41.62 -27.89 -35.57
CA LYS A 34 41.61 -27.53 -34.14
C LYS A 34 42.39 -26.23 -33.91
N HIS A 35 41.77 -25.29 -33.20
CA HIS A 35 42.48 -24.28 -32.42
C HIS A 35 41.77 -24.15 -31.07
N ASP A 36 42.43 -24.64 -30.02
CA ASP A 36 42.11 -24.30 -28.64
C ASP A 36 42.27 -22.79 -28.44
N SER A 37 41.23 -22.15 -27.92
CA SER A 37 41.29 -20.78 -27.40
C SER A 37 40.82 -20.80 -25.95
N PRO A 38 41.54 -20.13 -25.03
CA PRO A 38 41.23 -20.23 -23.61
C PRO A 38 39.95 -19.45 -23.30
N ARG A 39 39.01 -20.13 -22.62
CA ARG A 39 37.83 -19.53 -22.00
C ARG A 39 38.28 -18.42 -21.04
N ARG A 40 38.22 -17.16 -21.48
CA ARG A 40 38.26 -16.02 -20.58
C ARG A 40 36.96 -16.04 -19.78
N HIS A 41 37.04 -16.47 -18.52
CA HIS A 41 36.02 -16.17 -17.54
C HIS A 41 35.90 -14.64 -17.45
N PHE A 42 34.89 -14.08 -18.11
CA PHE A 42 34.38 -12.77 -17.75
C PHE A 42 33.79 -12.90 -16.35
N GLN A 43 34.59 -12.65 -15.33
CA GLN A 43 34.06 -12.22 -14.05
C GLN A 43 33.43 -10.85 -14.31
N GLN A 44 32.12 -10.83 -14.58
CA GLN A 44 31.33 -9.64 -14.32
C GLN A 44 31.52 -9.34 -12.84
N SER A 45 32.35 -8.33 -12.56
CA SER A 45 32.35 -7.66 -11.27
C SER A 45 30.94 -7.09 -11.12
N ALA A 46 30.09 -7.81 -10.40
CA ALA A 46 28.80 -7.31 -9.99
C ALA A 46 29.09 -6.13 -9.06
N ILE A 47 28.94 -4.92 -9.59
CA ILE A 47 28.98 -3.71 -8.78
C ILE A 47 27.79 -3.85 -7.83
N ARG A 48 28.06 -4.25 -6.58
CA ARG A 48 27.06 -4.30 -5.52
C ARG A 48 26.58 -2.87 -5.28
N HIS A 49 25.45 -2.51 -5.88
CA HIS A 49 24.80 -1.25 -5.58
C HIS A 49 23.99 -1.48 -4.31
N ALA A 50 24.41 -0.85 -3.20
CA ALA A 50 23.63 -0.83 -1.97
C ALA A 50 22.21 -0.31 -2.28
N ALA A 51 21.19 -0.88 -1.64
CA ALA A 51 19.81 -0.53 -1.93
C ALA A 51 19.55 0.97 -1.79
N VAL A 52 18.74 1.53 -2.69
CA VAL A 52 18.21 2.88 -2.55
C VAL A 52 17.21 2.88 -1.39
N VAL A 53 17.56 3.58 -0.31
CA VAL A 53 16.67 3.73 0.85
C VAL A 53 15.61 4.79 0.54
N ILE A 54 14.37 4.36 0.36
CA ILE A 54 13.27 5.26 0.03
C ILE A 54 12.78 5.97 1.31
N SER A 55 13.09 7.27 1.41
CA SER A 55 12.61 8.11 2.51
C SER A 55 11.13 8.49 2.30
N GLY A 56 10.22 7.71 2.88
CA GLY A 56 8.80 8.06 2.90
C GLY A 56 8.52 9.37 3.66
N THR A 57 9.39 9.77 4.58
CA THR A 57 9.34 11.09 5.22
C THR A 57 9.55 12.22 4.21
N GLU A 58 10.51 12.08 3.30
CA GLU A 58 10.75 13.09 2.26
C GLU A 58 9.61 13.12 1.23
N LEU A 59 9.13 11.94 0.81
CA LEU A 59 7.97 11.83 -0.08
C LEU A 59 6.72 12.44 0.55
N ALA A 60 6.47 12.20 1.84
CA ALA A 60 5.36 12.78 2.57
C ALA A 60 5.45 14.31 2.62
N ARG A 61 6.65 14.90 2.80
CA ARG A 61 6.84 16.36 2.72
C ARG A 61 6.50 16.93 1.34
N LYS A 62 6.83 16.21 0.25
CA LYS A 62 6.45 16.62 -1.11
C LYS A 62 4.92 16.61 -1.24
N LEU A 63 4.29 15.51 -0.82
CA LEU A 63 2.84 15.33 -0.88
C LEU A 63 2.10 16.35 0.00
N HIS A 64 2.62 16.68 1.18
CA HIS A 64 2.08 17.74 2.05
C HIS A 64 2.01 19.09 1.32
N ARG A 65 3.03 19.46 0.54
CA ARG A 65 3.02 20.71 -0.24
C ARG A 65 2.02 20.69 -1.39
N GLU A 66 1.73 19.52 -1.96
CA GLU A 66 0.70 19.34 -2.98
C GLU A 66 -0.69 19.49 -2.33
N ILE A 67 -0.93 18.80 -1.21
CA ILE A 67 -2.18 18.87 -0.45
C ILE A 67 -2.47 20.29 0.06
N GLN A 68 -1.46 20.98 0.59
CA GLN A 68 -1.64 22.35 1.07
C GLN A 68 -2.08 23.29 -0.06
N ARG A 69 -1.50 23.13 -1.26
CA ARG A 69 -1.94 23.88 -2.46
C ARG A 69 -3.38 23.54 -2.83
N ASP A 70 -3.75 22.26 -2.83
CA ASP A 70 -5.12 21.83 -3.09
C ASP A 70 -6.13 22.44 -2.10
N VAL A 71 -5.75 22.55 -0.82
CA VAL A 71 -6.59 23.19 0.22
C VAL A 71 -6.70 24.70 0.00
N GLU A 72 -5.57 25.37 -0.27
CA GLU A 72 -5.54 26.81 -0.54
C GLU A 72 -6.38 27.17 -1.78
N GLU A 73 -6.29 26.37 -2.84
CA GLU A 73 -7.09 26.50 -4.05
C GLU A 73 -8.59 26.41 -3.73
N LEU A 74 -9.02 25.37 -3.01
CA LEU A 74 -10.43 25.19 -2.64
C LEU A 74 -10.98 26.39 -1.88
N VAL A 75 -10.23 26.88 -0.89
CA VAL A 75 -10.61 28.03 -0.07
C VAL A 75 -10.64 29.32 -0.90
N SER A 76 -9.69 29.51 -1.81
CA SER A 76 -9.65 30.70 -2.68
C SER A 76 -10.85 30.79 -3.63
N GLN A 77 -11.45 29.64 -3.97
CA GLN A 77 -12.68 29.53 -4.76
C GLN A 77 -13.96 29.79 -3.92
N GLY A 78 -13.82 30.16 -2.64
CA GLY A 78 -14.95 30.44 -1.74
C GLY A 78 -15.52 29.21 -1.04
N ASN A 79 -14.93 28.03 -1.21
CA ASN A 79 -15.39 26.81 -0.55
C ASN A 79 -14.94 26.76 0.91
N VAL A 80 -15.68 25.99 1.72
CA VAL A 80 -15.32 25.72 3.11
C VAL A 80 -14.06 24.86 3.18
N ARG A 81 -13.20 25.12 4.16
CA ARG A 81 -12.02 24.30 4.42
C ARG A 81 -12.41 22.83 4.62
N PRO A 82 -11.67 21.87 4.04
CA PRO A 82 -11.87 20.46 4.36
C PRO A 82 -11.80 20.22 5.86
N HIS A 83 -12.70 19.37 6.36
CA HIS A 83 -12.79 19.05 7.78
C HIS A 83 -12.69 17.53 8.00
N LEU A 84 -11.77 17.12 8.88
CA LEU A 84 -11.56 15.74 9.27
C LEU A 84 -12.15 15.47 10.67
N GLY A 85 -13.22 14.70 10.74
CA GLY A 85 -13.74 14.13 11.97
C GLY A 85 -13.01 12.85 12.36
N VAL A 86 -12.53 12.78 13.60
CA VAL A 86 -11.86 11.59 14.17
C VAL A 86 -12.61 11.11 15.40
N VAL A 87 -12.99 9.83 15.42
CA VAL A 87 -13.53 9.18 16.62
C VAL A 87 -12.49 8.21 17.18
N SER A 88 -12.21 8.29 18.47
CA SER A 88 -11.29 7.38 19.18
C SER A 88 -12.01 6.75 20.36
N VAL A 89 -11.89 5.43 20.53
CA VAL A 89 -12.51 4.69 21.64
C VAL A 89 -11.43 4.10 22.54
N GLY A 90 -11.49 4.37 23.84
CA GLY A 90 -10.51 3.89 24.83
C GLY A 90 -9.24 4.75 24.89
N ASP A 91 -8.21 4.22 25.58
CA ASP A 91 -6.99 4.98 25.93
C ASP A 91 -5.68 4.32 25.43
N ASP A 92 -5.76 3.48 24.40
CA ASP A 92 -4.59 2.82 23.84
C ASP A 92 -3.49 3.85 23.46
N PRO A 93 -2.27 3.74 24.03
CA PRO A 93 -1.20 4.72 23.77
C PRO A 93 -0.77 4.81 22.30
N ALA A 94 -0.90 3.72 21.52
CA ALA A 94 -0.63 3.75 20.08
C ALA A 94 -1.67 4.59 19.35
N SER A 95 -2.95 4.30 19.57
CA SER A 95 -4.09 5.02 19.00
C SER A 95 -3.99 6.51 19.31
N ARG A 96 -3.70 6.90 20.56
CA ARG A 96 -3.50 8.33 20.92
C ARG A 96 -2.39 8.99 20.13
N THR A 97 -1.25 8.32 19.98
CA THR A 97 -0.12 8.85 19.21
C THR A 97 -0.48 9.00 17.73
N TYR A 98 -1.16 8.02 17.14
CA TYR A 98 -1.60 8.08 15.75
C TYR A 98 -2.62 9.18 15.52
N VAL A 99 -3.65 9.29 16.36
CA VAL A 99 -4.67 10.35 16.28
C VAL A 99 -4.03 11.73 16.39
N ARG A 100 -3.12 11.93 17.36
CA ARG A 100 -2.38 13.20 17.51
C ARG A 100 -1.55 13.53 16.26
N ASN A 101 -0.92 12.53 15.64
CA ASN A 101 -0.15 12.76 14.42
C ASN A 101 -1.07 13.14 13.24
N LYS A 102 -2.26 12.52 13.12
CA LYS A 102 -3.26 12.84 12.11
C LYS A 102 -3.79 14.28 12.27
N THR A 103 -4.20 14.67 13.48
CA THR A 103 -4.71 16.03 13.75
C THR A 103 -3.63 17.10 13.58
N ARG A 104 -2.39 16.82 14.00
CA ARG A 104 -1.27 17.72 13.75
C ARG A 104 -1.01 17.90 12.26
N ALA A 105 -1.06 16.82 11.47
CA ALA A 105 -0.91 16.91 10.02
C ALA A 105 -2.04 17.72 9.38
N ALA A 106 -3.30 17.47 9.77
CA ALA A 106 -4.45 18.24 9.30
C ALA A 106 -4.25 19.74 9.53
N SER A 107 -3.91 20.13 10.77
CA SER A 107 -3.67 21.53 11.13
C SER A 107 -2.55 22.17 10.31
N ILE A 108 -1.41 21.48 10.13
CA ILE A 108 -0.29 22.00 9.32
C ILE A 108 -0.70 22.23 7.86
N LEU A 109 -1.59 21.39 7.33
CA LEU A 109 -2.03 21.43 5.94
C LEU A 109 -3.24 22.35 5.71
N GLY A 110 -3.70 23.06 6.74
CA GLY A 110 -4.87 23.94 6.65
C GLY A 110 -6.22 23.22 6.59
N ILE A 111 -6.25 21.95 6.98
CA ILE A 111 -7.44 21.10 7.14
C ILE A 111 -7.93 21.26 8.59
N SER A 112 -9.20 21.56 8.76
CA SER A 112 -9.83 21.58 10.10
C SER A 112 -10.00 20.15 10.62
N SER A 113 -9.92 19.92 11.92
CA SER A 113 -10.16 18.59 12.46
C SER A 113 -10.69 18.61 13.89
N ASP A 114 -11.65 17.76 14.17
CA ASP A 114 -12.16 17.51 15.51
C ASP A 114 -11.88 16.05 15.92
N THR A 115 -11.58 15.84 17.21
CA THR A 115 -11.40 14.50 17.77
C THR A 115 -12.39 14.29 18.91
N VAL A 116 -13.27 13.29 18.74
CA VAL A 116 -14.17 12.83 19.79
C VAL A 116 -13.57 11.59 20.44
N VAL A 117 -13.25 11.68 21.72
CA VAL A 117 -12.74 10.56 22.52
C VAL A 117 -13.87 9.98 23.37
N LEU A 118 -14.13 8.70 23.19
CA LEU A 118 -15.13 7.93 23.92
C LEU A 118 -14.43 6.95 24.89
N PRO A 119 -15.03 6.65 26.05
CA PRO A 119 -14.47 5.66 26.96
C PRO A 119 -14.49 4.27 26.33
N SER A 120 -13.60 3.38 26.76
CA SER A 120 -13.60 1.98 26.31
C SER A 120 -14.88 1.23 26.63
N SER A 121 -15.69 1.71 27.58
CA SER A 121 -16.99 1.16 27.96
C SER A 121 -18.17 1.64 27.11
N VAL A 122 -17.95 2.48 26.10
CA VAL A 122 -19.04 2.95 25.22
C VAL A 122 -19.72 1.77 24.53
N SER A 123 -21.05 1.82 24.42
CA SER A 123 -21.80 0.78 23.71
C SER A 123 -21.69 0.98 22.20
N GLN A 124 -21.92 -0.09 21.43
CA GLN A 124 -21.92 -0.01 19.98
C GLN A 124 -23.00 0.96 19.47
N GLU A 125 -24.19 0.95 20.06
CA GLU A 125 -25.31 1.81 19.67
C GLU A 125 -24.93 3.29 19.79
N LYS A 126 -24.36 3.69 20.92
CA LYS A 126 -23.89 5.08 21.13
C LYS A 126 -22.81 5.50 20.15
N LEU A 127 -21.91 4.59 19.80
CA LEU A 127 -20.89 4.86 18.78
C LEU A 127 -21.52 5.04 17.39
N LEU A 128 -22.49 4.20 17.02
CA LEU A 128 -23.21 4.31 15.75
C LEU A 128 -24.05 5.59 15.67
N GLU A 129 -24.71 6.00 16.75
CA GLU A 129 -25.43 7.28 16.84
C GLU A 129 -24.51 8.49 16.61
N LEU A 130 -23.31 8.48 17.20
CA LEU A 130 -22.32 9.53 16.97
C LEU A 130 -21.88 9.57 15.50
N ILE A 131 -21.58 8.40 14.90
CA ILE A 131 -21.18 8.31 13.49
C ILE A 131 -22.30 8.85 12.59
N ASP A 132 -23.54 8.47 12.85
CA ASP A 132 -24.71 8.96 12.10
C ASP A 132 -24.88 10.48 12.21
N LYS A 133 -24.68 11.05 13.40
CA LYS A 133 -24.64 12.51 13.59
C LYS A 133 -23.54 13.16 12.74
N MET A 134 -22.33 12.62 12.75
CA MET A 134 -21.19 13.17 11.97
C MET A 134 -21.37 12.98 10.46
N ASN A 135 -22.03 11.90 10.03
CA ASN A 135 -22.40 11.70 8.63
C ASN A 135 -23.35 12.80 8.14
N ARG A 136 -24.32 13.21 8.95
CA ARG A 136 -25.28 14.28 8.60
C ARG A 136 -24.72 15.69 8.73
N ASP A 137 -23.59 15.88 9.40
CA ASP A 137 -22.97 17.19 9.52
C ASP A 137 -22.27 17.57 8.22
N TRP A 138 -22.84 18.52 7.48
CA TRP A 138 -22.28 19.04 6.23
C TRP A 138 -20.88 19.66 6.40
N LYS A 139 -20.51 20.07 7.61
CA LYS A 139 -19.17 20.61 7.88
C LYS A 139 -18.12 19.51 7.86
N VAL A 140 -18.46 18.26 8.19
CA VAL A 140 -17.53 17.13 8.21
C VAL A 140 -17.35 16.60 6.78
N SER A 141 -16.19 16.85 6.18
CA SER A 141 -15.85 16.35 4.84
C SER A 141 -15.43 14.88 4.86
N GLY A 142 -14.62 14.51 5.85
CA GLY A 142 -14.10 13.15 6.02
C GLY A 142 -14.26 12.68 7.46
N LEU A 143 -14.56 11.41 7.64
CA LEU A 143 -14.78 10.76 8.93
C LEU A 143 -13.96 9.48 9.02
N LEU A 144 -13.31 9.29 10.16
CA LEU A 144 -12.69 8.02 10.52
C LEU A 144 -12.93 7.64 11.97
N VAL A 145 -12.94 6.32 12.21
CA VAL A 145 -12.93 5.74 13.55
C VAL A 145 -11.60 5.03 13.74
N GLN A 146 -10.83 5.44 14.75
CA GLN A 146 -9.51 4.88 15.02
C GLN A 146 -9.63 3.44 15.53
N LEU A 147 -8.99 2.53 14.80
CA LEU A 147 -8.88 1.11 15.14
C LEU A 147 -7.57 0.80 15.91
N PRO A 148 -7.51 -0.29 16.69
CA PRO A 148 -8.58 -1.26 16.96
C PRO A 148 -9.63 -0.70 17.93
N LEU A 149 -10.85 -1.26 17.88
CA LEU A 149 -11.90 -1.00 18.86
C LEU A 149 -11.88 -2.06 19.99
N PRO A 150 -12.49 -1.75 21.15
CA PRO A 150 -12.76 -2.75 22.18
C PRO A 150 -13.48 -3.99 21.65
N GLU A 151 -13.20 -5.17 22.21
CA GLU A 151 -13.67 -6.47 21.70
C GLU A 151 -15.21 -6.60 21.64
N HIS A 152 -15.94 -5.89 22.50
CA HIS A 152 -17.41 -5.91 22.52
C HIS A 152 -18.06 -5.09 21.38
N ILE A 153 -17.27 -4.37 20.58
CA ILE A 153 -17.75 -3.58 19.45
C ILE A 153 -17.37 -4.26 18.13
N ASN A 154 -18.35 -4.39 17.24
CA ASN A 154 -18.10 -4.93 15.91
C ASN A 154 -17.48 -3.85 14.99
N GLU A 155 -16.16 -3.93 14.79
CA GLU A 155 -15.41 -3.03 13.91
C GLU A 155 -15.98 -2.93 12.49
N ARG A 156 -16.48 -4.04 11.93
CA ARG A 156 -17.04 -4.05 10.57
C ARG A 156 -18.35 -3.29 10.50
N ALA A 157 -19.22 -3.44 11.50
CA ALA A 157 -20.46 -2.67 11.59
C ALA A 157 -20.15 -1.17 11.69
N VAL A 158 -19.16 -0.80 12.50
CA VAL A 158 -18.71 0.59 12.65
C VAL A 158 -18.13 1.16 11.36
N CYS A 159 -17.24 0.44 10.67
CA CYS A 159 -16.70 0.90 9.38
C CYS A 159 -17.79 1.07 8.31
N ASN A 160 -18.80 0.19 8.32
CA ASN A 160 -19.93 0.25 7.39
C ASN A 160 -21.00 1.29 7.78
N ALA A 161 -20.89 1.93 8.94
CA ALA A 161 -21.79 3.00 9.35
C ALA A 161 -21.31 4.38 8.89
N ILE A 162 -20.03 4.53 8.55
CA ILE A 162 -19.48 5.77 7.99
C ILE A 162 -20.02 5.95 6.57
N ALA A 163 -20.53 7.14 6.23
CA ALA A 163 -21.00 7.43 4.88
C ALA A 163 -19.87 7.18 3.85
N PRO A 164 -20.09 6.40 2.76
CA PRO A 164 -19.04 6.03 1.82
C PRO A 164 -18.23 7.22 1.26
N GLU A 165 -18.89 8.34 1.02
CA GLU A 165 -18.32 9.58 0.52
C GLU A 165 -17.43 10.30 1.54
N LYS A 166 -17.63 10.03 2.84
CA LYS A 166 -16.82 10.57 3.94
C LYS A 166 -15.79 9.58 4.49
N ASP A 167 -15.81 8.32 4.08
CA ASP A 167 -14.92 7.25 4.56
C ASP A 167 -13.48 7.44 4.04
N VAL A 168 -12.73 8.34 4.69
CA VAL A 168 -11.35 8.69 4.32
C VAL A 168 -10.33 7.60 4.63
N ASP A 169 -10.68 6.63 5.47
CA ASP A 169 -9.90 5.42 5.71
C ASP A 169 -10.19 4.32 4.66
N GLY A 170 -11.23 4.46 3.84
CA GLY A 170 -11.57 3.57 2.74
C GLY A 170 -12.03 2.17 3.18
N PHE A 171 -12.56 2.02 4.40
CA PHE A 171 -12.92 0.71 4.98
C PHE A 171 -14.37 0.32 4.77
N HIS A 172 -15.23 1.26 4.37
CA HIS A 172 -16.62 1.00 4.06
C HIS A 172 -16.73 -0.01 2.91
N ILE A 173 -17.66 -0.95 3.02
CA ILE A 173 -17.83 -2.04 2.04
C ILE A 173 -18.01 -1.53 0.60
N VAL A 174 -18.68 -0.39 0.40
CA VAL A 174 -18.82 0.26 -0.91
C VAL A 174 -17.48 0.71 -1.48
N ASN A 175 -16.61 1.33 -0.68
CA ASN A 175 -15.29 1.79 -1.15
C ASN A 175 -14.36 0.62 -1.47
N ILE A 176 -14.39 -0.42 -0.62
CA ILE A 176 -13.66 -1.67 -0.89
C ILE A 176 -14.21 -2.39 -2.13
N GLY A 177 -15.54 -2.47 -2.28
CA GLY A 177 -16.19 -3.07 -3.44
C GLY A 177 -15.79 -2.36 -4.74
N LYS A 178 -15.86 -1.02 -4.75
CA LYS A 178 -15.39 -0.20 -5.88
C LYS A 178 -13.90 -0.40 -6.17
N LEU A 179 -13.06 -0.48 -5.13
CA LEU A 179 -11.63 -0.76 -5.29
C LEU A 179 -11.40 -2.10 -5.99
N CYS A 180 -12.11 -3.16 -5.57
CA CYS A 180 -12.01 -4.49 -6.15
C CYS A 180 -12.57 -4.60 -7.58
N LEU A 181 -13.40 -3.63 -8.00
CA LEU A 181 -13.95 -3.51 -9.35
C LEU A 181 -13.22 -2.47 -10.20
N ASP A 182 -12.07 -1.98 -9.72
CA ASP A 182 -11.22 -1.01 -10.41
C ASP A 182 -11.91 0.34 -10.72
N GLN A 183 -12.90 0.67 -9.90
CA GLN A 183 -13.66 1.93 -9.95
C GLN A 183 -13.03 2.98 -9.03
N ARG A 184 -13.38 4.24 -9.25
CA ARG A 184 -12.98 5.34 -8.34
C ARG A 184 -13.60 5.16 -6.96
N SER A 185 -12.76 5.18 -5.92
CA SER A 185 -13.18 5.07 -4.52
C SER A 185 -12.19 5.74 -3.56
N MET A 186 -12.57 5.85 -2.29
CA MET A 186 -11.60 6.14 -1.24
C MET A 186 -10.72 4.90 -1.01
N ILE A 187 -9.46 5.00 -1.40
CA ILE A 187 -8.48 3.93 -1.21
C ILE A 187 -7.93 4.00 0.21
N PRO A 188 -7.81 2.89 0.94
CA PRO A 188 -7.24 2.94 2.27
C PRO A 188 -5.83 3.54 2.30
N ALA A 189 -5.58 4.37 3.30
CA ALA A 189 -4.42 5.28 3.29
C ALA A 189 -3.07 4.56 3.23
N THR A 190 -2.90 3.43 3.93
CA THR A 190 -1.66 2.63 3.87
C THR A 190 -1.43 1.96 2.51
N PRO A 191 -2.42 1.25 1.93
CA PRO A 191 -2.34 0.78 0.54
C PRO A 191 -2.03 1.88 -0.47
N ALA A 192 -2.70 3.03 -0.36
CA ALA A 192 -2.47 4.18 -1.22
C ALA A 192 -1.03 4.74 -1.04
N ALA A 193 -0.50 4.72 0.19
CA ALA A 193 0.87 5.12 0.49
C ALA A 193 1.91 4.19 -0.15
N VAL A 194 1.71 2.86 -0.07
CA VAL A 194 2.57 1.88 -0.75
C VAL A 194 2.57 2.11 -2.26
N TRP A 195 1.38 2.30 -2.85
CA TRP A 195 1.24 2.59 -4.28
C TRP A 195 1.96 3.88 -4.69
N GLU A 196 1.82 4.94 -3.88
CA GLU A 196 2.48 6.23 -4.14
C GLU A 196 4.01 6.14 -4.00
N ILE A 197 4.52 5.37 -3.03
CA ILE A 197 5.96 5.10 -2.88
C ILE A 197 6.51 4.42 -4.13
N ILE A 198 5.86 3.36 -4.60
CA ILE A 198 6.28 2.59 -5.80
C ILE A 198 6.35 3.52 -7.02
N LYS A 199 5.27 4.28 -7.29
CA LYS A 199 5.22 5.21 -8.42
C LYS A 199 6.28 6.30 -8.34
N ARG A 200 6.42 6.97 -7.19
CA ARG A 200 7.38 8.08 -7.03
C ARG A 200 8.83 7.63 -7.01
N ALA A 201 9.09 6.38 -6.66
CA ALA A 201 10.41 5.77 -6.76
C ALA A 201 10.75 5.28 -8.18
N GLY A 202 9.80 5.32 -9.12
CA GLY A 202 10.00 4.84 -10.49
C GLY A 202 10.13 3.31 -10.59
N ILE A 203 9.54 2.58 -9.63
CA ILE A 203 9.56 1.12 -9.63
C ILE A 203 8.48 0.62 -10.59
N GLU A 204 8.90 -0.07 -11.66
CA GLU A 204 8.00 -0.68 -12.63
C GLU A 204 7.20 -1.84 -12.00
N THR A 205 5.89 -1.88 -12.22
CA THR A 205 5.00 -2.94 -11.70
C THR A 205 4.44 -3.83 -12.80
N ALA A 206 4.23 -3.30 -14.00
CA ALA A 206 3.61 -4.03 -15.10
C ALA A 206 4.43 -5.27 -15.47
N GLY A 207 3.78 -6.43 -15.50
CA GLY A 207 4.40 -7.72 -15.81
C GLY A 207 5.37 -8.24 -14.73
N LYS A 208 5.54 -7.54 -13.60
CA LYS A 208 6.44 -7.96 -12.52
C LYS A 208 5.75 -8.92 -11.56
N ASN A 209 6.55 -9.76 -10.89
CA ASN A 209 6.09 -10.59 -9.79
C ASN A 209 6.08 -9.78 -8.50
N VAL A 210 4.91 -9.66 -7.87
CA VAL A 210 4.75 -9.01 -6.58
C VAL A 210 4.39 -10.06 -5.54
N LEU A 211 5.02 -10.01 -4.36
CA LEU A 211 4.55 -10.75 -3.20
C LEU A 211 4.07 -9.81 -2.10
N VAL A 212 2.84 -10.02 -1.64
CA VAL A 212 2.29 -9.33 -0.47
C VAL A 212 2.23 -10.31 0.70
N ALA A 213 3.11 -10.11 1.70
CA ALA A 213 3.11 -10.89 2.93
C ALA A 213 2.15 -10.26 3.94
N GLY A 214 0.88 -10.66 3.88
CA GLY A 214 -0.20 -10.08 4.67
C GLY A 214 -1.51 -10.04 3.89
N ARG A 215 -2.63 -10.33 4.55
CA ARG A 215 -3.97 -10.36 3.91
C ARG A 215 -5.05 -9.64 4.72
N SER A 216 -4.64 -8.73 5.60
CA SER A 216 -5.58 -7.92 6.37
C SER A 216 -6.47 -7.11 5.42
N LYS A 217 -7.70 -6.83 5.86
CA LYS A 217 -8.69 -6.15 5.01
C LYS A 217 -8.39 -4.67 4.81
N ASN A 218 -7.62 -4.06 5.71
CA ASN A 218 -7.21 -2.66 5.68
C ASN A 218 -5.87 -2.41 4.98
N VAL A 219 -5.01 -3.43 4.84
CA VAL A 219 -3.65 -3.25 4.30
C VAL A 219 -3.34 -4.29 3.21
N GLY A 220 -3.17 -5.56 3.58
CA GLY A 220 -2.65 -6.57 2.65
C GLY A 220 -3.54 -6.82 1.42
N MET A 221 -4.85 -7.00 1.63
CA MET A 221 -5.78 -7.24 0.52
C MET A 221 -5.87 -6.03 -0.43
N PRO A 222 -6.09 -4.78 0.03
CA PRO A 222 -6.14 -3.63 -0.88
C PRO A 222 -4.83 -3.38 -1.63
N ILE A 223 -3.66 -3.62 -1.00
CA ILE A 223 -2.36 -3.54 -1.68
C ILE A 223 -2.31 -4.53 -2.85
N ALA A 224 -2.73 -5.77 -2.62
CA ALA A 224 -2.77 -6.78 -3.68
C ALA A 224 -3.70 -6.35 -4.83
N MET A 225 -4.89 -5.84 -4.52
CA MET A 225 -5.87 -5.37 -5.52
C MET A 225 -5.32 -4.22 -6.37
N LEU A 226 -4.65 -3.23 -5.75
CA LEU A 226 -4.02 -2.12 -6.48
C LEU A 226 -2.93 -2.59 -7.43
N LEU A 227 -2.09 -3.53 -6.97
CA LEU A 227 -0.92 -3.96 -7.72
C LEU A 227 -1.28 -4.90 -8.89
N HIS A 228 -2.30 -5.75 -8.76
CA HIS A 228 -2.65 -6.70 -9.82
C HIS A 228 -3.59 -6.15 -10.90
N SER A 229 -4.36 -5.10 -10.59
CA SER A 229 -5.45 -4.64 -11.46
C SER A 229 -4.93 -3.98 -12.74
N ASP A 230 -5.81 -3.89 -13.74
CA ASP A 230 -5.48 -3.39 -15.09
C ASP A 230 -5.15 -1.90 -15.04
N GLY A 231 -4.04 -1.50 -15.66
CA GLY A 231 -3.62 -0.10 -15.80
C GLY A 231 -4.58 0.76 -16.63
N ASN A 232 -5.48 0.17 -17.41
CA ASN A 232 -6.41 0.88 -18.31
C ASN A 232 -7.82 1.05 -17.73
N HIS A 233 -8.10 0.56 -16.53
CA HIS A 233 -9.40 0.73 -15.88
C HIS A 233 -9.62 2.15 -15.33
N GLU A 234 -10.87 2.45 -14.92
CA GLU A 234 -11.30 3.78 -14.44
C GLU A 234 -10.37 4.32 -13.34
N ARG A 235 -10.00 3.44 -12.42
CA ARG A 235 -8.83 3.60 -11.57
C ARG A 235 -7.71 2.69 -12.13
N PRO A 236 -6.61 3.26 -12.64
CA PRO A 236 -5.44 2.50 -13.10
C PRO A 236 -4.81 1.65 -12.00
N GLY A 237 -4.61 0.37 -12.27
CA GLY A 237 -3.84 -0.56 -11.44
C GLY A 237 -2.37 -0.66 -11.81
N GLY A 238 -1.72 -1.75 -11.40
CA GLY A 238 -0.29 -1.97 -11.60
C GLY A 238 0.11 -3.08 -12.55
N ASP A 239 -0.84 -3.84 -13.11
CA ASP A 239 -0.59 -4.91 -14.07
C ASP A 239 0.43 -5.96 -13.60
N ALA A 240 0.57 -6.16 -12.28
CA ALA A 240 1.53 -7.09 -11.71
C ALA A 240 0.93 -8.49 -11.51
N THR A 241 1.79 -9.51 -11.59
CA THR A 241 1.44 -10.87 -11.12
C THR A 241 1.59 -10.93 -9.61
N VAL A 242 0.48 -10.84 -8.87
CA VAL A 242 0.51 -10.76 -7.40
C VAL A 242 0.29 -12.12 -6.72
N THR A 243 1.21 -12.47 -5.82
CA THR A 243 1.06 -13.59 -4.87
C THR A 243 0.78 -13.07 -3.46
N ILE A 244 -0.23 -13.63 -2.79
CA ILE A 244 -0.58 -13.26 -1.41
C ILE A 244 -0.11 -14.38 -0.46
N ALA A 245 0.75 -14.03 0.49
CA ALA A 245 1.15 -14.91 1.59
C ALA A 245 0.49 -14.49 2.91
N HIS A 246 0.36 -15.43 3.85
CA HIS A 246 -0.29 -15.20 5.13
C HIS A 246 0.19 -16.16 6.21
N ARG A 247 -0.34 -16.07 7.44
CA ARG A 247 0.00 -16.90 8.62
C ARG A 247 -0.05 -18.43 8.46
N ARG A 248 -0.56 -18.94 7.33
CA ARG A 248 -0.64 -20.37 7.00
C ARG A 248 0.27 -20.75 5.83
N THR A 249 0.99 -19.80 5.25
CA THR A 249 2.02 -20.06 4.26
C THR A 249 3.24 -20.59 5.01
N PRO A 250 3.70 -21.83 4.74
CA PRO A 250 4.89 -22.37 5.37
C PRO A 250 6.12 -21.49 5.10
N ARG A 251 7.08 -21.45 6.02
CA ARG A 251 8.27 -20.58 5.94
C ARG A 251 9.11 -20.86 4.68
N GLU A 252 9.26 -22.14 4.32
CA GLU A 252 9.95 -22.59 3.12
C GLU A 252 9.24 -22.08 1.86
N ARG A 253 7.91 -22.27 1.80
CA ARG A 253 7.10 -21.76 0.69
C ARG A 253 7.14 -20.23 0.58
N LEU A 254 7.15 -19.52 1.71
CA LEU A 254 7.30 -18.07 1.73
C LEU A 254 8.66 -17.66 1.13
N LYS A 255 9.75 -18.36 1.47
CA LYS A 255 11.09 -18.12 0.91
C LYS A 255 11.16 -18.38 -0.59
N GLU A 256 10.53 -19.45 -1.09
CA GLU A 256 10.45 -19.73 -2.53
C GLU A 256 9.74 -18.58 -3.26
N LEU A 257 8.57 -18.17 -2.78
CA LEU A 257 7.75 -17.15 -3.43
C LEU A 257 8.41 -15.76 -3.39
N THR A 258 9.07 -15.41 -2.28
CA THR A 258 9.78 -14.14 -2.15
C THR A 258 11.00 -14.06 -3.06
N ASN A 259 11.71 -15.16 -3.29
CA ASN A 259 12.84 -15.20 -4.21
C ASN A 259 12.42 -15.02 -5.68
N LEU A 260 11.16 -15.23 -6.03
CA LEU A 260 10.63 -14.96 -7.38
C LEU A 260 10.17 -13.49 -7.56
N ALA A 261 9.92 -12.78 -6.47
CA ALA A 261 9.27 -11.48 -6.48
C ALA A 261 10.23 -10.33 -6.84
N ASP A 262 9.86 -9.52 -7.84
CA ASP A 262 10.44 -8.21 -8.15
C ASP A 262 10.16 -7.18 -7.06
N ILE A 263 8.98 -7.28 -6.44
CA ILE A 263 8.52 -6.39 -5.40
C ILE A 263 7.98 -7.22 -4.24
N ILE A 264 8.48 -6.98 -3.04
CA ILE A 264 8.00 -7.60 -1.80
C ILE A 264 7.37 -6.50 -0.95
N VAL A 265 6.10 -6.68 -0.59
CA VAL A 265 5.40 -5.82 0.38
C VAL A 265 5.17 -6.62 1.66
N ALA A 266 5.85 -6.25 2.74
CA ALA A 266 5.75 -6.91 4.04
C ALA A 266 4.74 -6.18 4.94
N ALA A 267 3.61 -6.82 5.25
CA ALA A 267 2.50 -6.26 6.01
C ALA A 267 1.87 -7.31 6.94
N ALA A 268 2.71 -8.07 7.64
CA ALA A 268 2.36 -9.20 8.47
C ALA A 268 2.35 -8.88 9.98
N GLY A 269 3.10 -7.87 10.42
CA GLY A 269 3.30 -7.56 11.84
C GLY A 269 4.15 -8.61 12.54
N VAL A 270 5.21 -9.07 11.88
CA VAL A 270 6.15 -10.08 12.38
C VAL A 270 7.58 -9.58 12.17
N PRO A 271 8.29 -9.17 13.24
CA PRO A 271 9.66 -8.69 13.16
C PRO A 271 10.60 -9.65 12.42
N GLY A 272 11.34 -9.12 11.44
CA GLY A 272 12.38 -9.90 10.73
C GLY A 272 11.84 -11.10 9.94
N LEU A 273 10.55 -11.08 9.56
CA LEU A 273 9.92 -12.12 8.73
C LEU A 273 10.64 -12.27 7.38
N ILE A 274 11.01 -11.16 6.75
CA ILE A 274 11.71 -11.14 5.46
C ILE A 274 13.20 -10.91 5.69
N THR A 275 14.01 -11.89 5.28
CA THR A 275 15.47 -11.93 5.48
C THR A 275 16.23 -11.88 4.15
N ALA A 276 17.52 -11.57 4.17
CA ALA A 276 18.34 -11.39 2.97
C ALA A 276 18.34 -12.60 2.00
N ASP A 277 18.26 -13.82 2.53
CA ASP A 277 18.22 -15.07 1.74
C ASP A 277 16.86 -15.32 1.04
N MET A 278 15.86 -14.49 1.32
CA MET A 278 14.53 -14.54 0.71
C MET A 278 14.34 -13.53 -0.41
N VAL A 279 15.15 -12.49 -0.43
CA VAL A 279 14.99 -11.36 -1.36
C VAL A 279 15.86 -11.63 -2.58
N LYS A 280 15.34 -11.50 -3.80
CA LYS A 280 16.22 -11.60 -4.99
C LYS A 280 17.03 -10.31 -5.18
N GLU A 281 18.17 -10.43 -5.84
CA GLU A 281 19.03 -9.27 -6.11
C GLU A 281 18.29 -8.22 -6.95
N GLY A 282 18.38 -6.96 -6.55
CA GLY A 282 17.72 -5.84 -7.22
C GLY A 282 16.22 -5.68 -6.92
N ALA A 283 15.60 -6.55 -6.13
CA ALA A 283 14.17 -6.43 -5.78
C ALA A 283 13.86 -5.13 -5.00
N ALA A 284 12.63 -4.65 -5.13
CA ALA A 284 12.10 -3.60 -4.26
C ALA A 284 11.44 -4.21 -3.02
N VAL A 285 11.78 -3.72 -1.83
CA VAL A 285 11.23 -4.20 -0.56
C VAL A 285 10.54 -3.06 0.19
N ILE A 286 9.21 -3.14 0.30
CA ILE A 286 8.37 -2.16 0.98
C ILE A 286 7.91 -2.75 2.31
N ASP A 287 8.45 -2.22 3.40
CA ASP A 287 8.14 -2.64 4.77
C ASP A 287 7.03 -1.77 5.36
N VAL A 288 5.85 -2.36 5.48
CA VAL A 288 4.64 -1.77 6.06
C VAL A 288 4.51 -2.14 7.55
N GLY A 289 5.25 -3.14 8.01
CA GLY A 289 5.21 -3.65 9.38
C GLY A 289 5.54 -2.57 10.40
N ILE A 290 4.83 -2.58 11.53
CA ILE A 290 5.15 -1.75 12.68
C ILE A 290 5.07 -2.62 13.93
N ASN A 291 6.25 -2.91 14.48
CA ASN A 291 6.41 -3.72 15.66
C ASN A 291 7.12 -2.89 16.74
N ARG A 292 6.64 -3.00 17.98
CA ARG A 292 7.25 -2.34 19.13
C ARG A 292 8.15 -3.33 19.84
N ILE A 293 9.43 -3.01 19.91
CA ILE A 293 10.40 -3.75 20.72
C ILE A 293 10.96 -2.85 21.81
N GLN A 294 11.21 -3.42 22.98
CA GLN A 294 11.94 -2.72 24.02
C GLN A 294 13.43 -2.89 23.75
N ASP A 295 14.16 -1.78 23.66
CA ASP A 295 15.61 -1.80 23.55
C ASP A 295 16.18 -2.37 24.88
N PRO A 296 16.88 -3.52 24.85
CA PRO A 296 17.42 -4.13 26.06
C PRO A 296 18.47 -3.26 26.76
N LYS A 297 19.13 -2.35 26.02
CA LYS A 297 20.21 -1.49 26.54
C LYS A 297 19.69 -0.17 27.09
N THR A 298 18.70 0.43 26.43
CA THR A 298 18.20 1.76 26.80
C THR A 298 16.84 1.75 27.50
N GLY A 299 16.14 0.61 27.49
CA GLY A 299 14.78 0.46 27.99
C GLY A 299 13.72 1.19 27.15
N LYS A 300 14.13 1.93 26.10
CA LYS A 300 13.23 2.70 25.24
C LYS A 300 12.52 1.80 24.25
N VAL A 301 11.26 2.12 23.95
CA VAL A 301 10.51 1.44 22.89
C VAL A 301 11.00 1.92 21.53
N ARG A 302 11.46 0.99 20.69
CA ARG A 302 11.83 1.23 19.30
C ARG A 302 10.78 0.60 18.38
N LEU A 303 10.51 1.28 17.28
CA LEU A 303 9.72 0.74 16.17
C LEU A 303 10.66 0.03 15.18
N ILE A 304 10.32 -1.20 14.84
CA ILE A 304 10.97 -1.98 13.78
C ILE A 304 9.90 -2.55 12.84
N GLY A 305 10.29 -2.85 11.61
CA GLY A 305 9.37 -3.40 10.61
C GLY A 305 9.35 -4.92 10.60
N ASP A 306 8.82 -5.47 9.51
CA ASP A 306 8.76 -6.91 9.25
C ASP A 306 9.99 -7.43 8.51
N VAL A 307 10.88 -6.53 8.07
CA VAL A 307 12.07 -6.85 7.27
C VAL A 307 13.33 -6.74 8.13
N ASP A 308 14.25 -7.69 7.98
CA ASP A 308 15.64 -7.54 8.42
C ASP A 308 16.35 -6.50 7.54
N PHE A 309 16.19 -5.22 7.91
CA PHE A 309 16.58 -4.08 7.10
C PHE A 309 18.07 -4.09 6.73
N GLU A 310 18.96 -4.35 7.69
CA GLU A 310 20.41 -4.31 7.45
C GLU A 310 20.84 -5.40 6.47
N GLY A 311 20.37 -6.64 6.67
CA GLY A 311 20.70 -7.74 5.76
C GLY A 311 20.10 -7.56 4.36
N VAL A 312 18.84 -7.11 4.28
CA VAL A 312 18.12 -6.97 3.00
C VAL A 312 18.62 -5.78 2.17
N LYS A 313 19.05 -4.69 2.82
CA LYS A 313 19.61 -3.50 2.14
C LYS A 313 20.85 -3.82 1.29
N GLU A 314 21.61 -4.86 1.63
CA GLU A 314 22.79 -5.28 0.87
C GLU A 314 22.45 -6.03 -0.44
N LYS A 315 21.17 -6.39 -0.65
CA LYS A 315 20.72 -7.19 -1.80
C LYS A 315 19.60 -6.55 -2.61
N ALA A 316 18.69 -5.83 -1.96
CA ALA A 316 17.58 -5.15 -2.61
C ALA A 316 18.09 -4.01 -3.51
N GLY A 317 17.33 -3.70 -4.58
CA GLY A 317 17.54 -2.47 -5.35
C GLY A 317 16.92 -1.26 -4.64
N PHE A 318 15.79 -1.47 -3.97
CA PHE A 318 15.08 -0.44 -3.20
C PHE A 318 14.60 -1.01 -1.87
N ILE A 319 14.63 -0.20 -0.81
CA ILE A 319 14.11 -0.59 0.50
C ILE A 319 13.49 0.60 1.25
N THR A 320 12.35 0.42 1.91
CA THR A 320 11.80 1.45 2.82
C THR A 320 12.23 1.19 4.27
N PRO A 321 12.67 2.20 5.03
CA PRO A 321 13.02 2.03 6.43
C PRO A 321 11.78 2.02 7.33
N VAL A 322 11.91 1.39 8.50
CA VAL A 322 10.95 1.53 9.61
C VAL A 322 11.71 1.97 10.87
N PRO A 323 11.36 3.14 11.45
CA PRO A 323 10.37 4.13 11.00
C PRO A 323 10.87 4.96 9.79
N GLY A 324 9.98 5.79 9.23
CA GLY A 324 10.34 6.79 8.22
C GLY A 324 10.04 6.42 6.77
N GLY A 325 9.58 5.18 6.52
CA GLY A 325 9.06 4.69 5.23
C GLY A 325 7.56 4.89 5.08
N VAL A 326 6.77 3.80 5.16
CA VAL A 326 5.34 3.82 4.84
C VAL A 326 4.51 4.67 5.81
N GLY A 327 4.84 4.69 7.10
CA GLY A 327 4.05 5.39 8.13
C GLY A 327 3.77 6.89 7.86
N PRO A 328 4.80 7.73 7.61
CA PRO A 328 4.58 9.13 7.22
C PRO A 328 3.71 9.30 5.97
N MET A 329 3.85 8.41 4.98
CA MET A 329 3.04 8.43 3.76
C MET A 329 1.58 8.07 4.04
N THR A 330 1.30 7.13 4.95
CA THR A 330 -0.07 6.81 5.38
C THR A 330 -0.80 8.04 5.90
N VAL A 331 -0.15 8.86 6.74
CA VAL A 331 -0.77 10.09 7.26
C VAL A 331 -1.04 11.08 6.13
N ALA A 332 -0.08 11.28 5.23
CA ALA A 332 -0.24 12.19 4.10
C ALA A 332 -1.38 11.74 3.15
N MET A 333 -1.51 10.44 2.89
CA MET A 333 -2.59 9.90 2.05
C MET A 333 -3.97 10.03 2.70
N LEU A 334 -4.07 9.93 4.03
CA LEU A 334 -5.32 10.22 4.74
C LEU A 334 -5.75 11.68 4.55
N MET A 335 -4.80 12.62 4.64
CA MET A 335 -5.08 14.04 4.40
C MET A 335 -5.52 14.28 2.95
N LYS A 336 -4.87 13.60 1.99
CA LYS A 336 -5.28 13.63 0.58
C LYS A 336 -6.71 13.10 0.38
N ASN A 337 -7.07 11.97 1.02
CA ASN A 337 -8.44 11.45 0.98
C ASN A 337 -9.45 12.44 1.56
N THR A 338 -9.09 13.17 2.62
CA THR A 338 -9.95 14.22 3.21
C THR A 338 -10.22 15.36 2.23
N VAL A 339 -9.20 15.80 1.50
CA VAL A 339 -9.36 16.82 0.45
C VAL A 339 -10.18 16.30 -0.72
N ILE A 340 -9.99 15.04 -1.14
CA ILE A 340 -10.80 14.40 -2.17
C ILE A 340 -12.28 14.33 -1.72
N ALA A 341 -12.54 13.96 -0.47
CA ALA A 341 -13.90 13.90 0.08
C ALA A 341 -14.58 15.27 0.03
N ALA A 342 -13.85 16.31 0.46
CA ALA A 342 -14.33 17.69 0.37
C ALA A 342 -14.62 18.11 -1.08
N ARG A 343 -13.74 17.81 -2.04
CA ARG A 343 -13.95 18.11 -3.46
C ARG A 343 -15.18 17.40 -4.02
N ASN A 344 -15.35 16.12 -3.72
CA ASN A 344 -16.48 15.34 -4.21
C ASN A 344 -17.82 15.87 -3.68
N ALA A 345 -17.85 16.35 -2.43
CA ALA A 345 -19.04 16.94 -1.83
C ALA A 345 -19.46 18.27 -2.48
N LEU A 346 -18.60 18.91 -3.27
CA LEU A 346 -18.94 20.12 -4.04
C LEU A 346 -19.56 19.81 -5.41
N MET A 347 -19.42 18.57 -5.90
CA MET A 347 -19.96 18.16 -7.20
C MET A 347 -21.40 17.64 -7.12
N HIS A 348 -21.96 17.57 -5.91
CA HIS A 348 -23.28 17.03 -5.59
C HIS A 348 -24.09 18.08 -4.82
#